data_AF-A0A3D3TCX9-F1
#
_entry.id   AF-A0A3D3TCX9-F1
#
_cell.length_a   1.000
_cell.length_b   1.000
_cell.length_c   1.000
_cell.angle_alpha   90.00
_cell.angle_beta   90.00
_cell.angle_gamma   90.00
#
_symmetry.space_group_name_H-M   'P 1'
#
loop_
_entity.id
_entity.type
_entity.pdbx_description
1 polymer ?
#
loop_
_entity_poly.entity_id
_entity_poly.type
_entity_poly.pdbx_seq_one_letter_code
_entity_poly.pdbx_strand_id
1 'polypeptide(L)'
;LFVLTEETKYSKYADFYQGILDKINTIRYSPHKTFKEKKRRISKWKYRKNNEQVLQTPDNWIFHNMDKFTEEEKRFFYRVEYYHLPSKSFQVKYVFIEPWRFRLRIMPNMITQIQIKDFELEQYHSDLSDFLDKIENRKRLVKMRGGYTYSWKKVINEKEDRKKYKYNSLKDIPLHRIKEQYEEEIQ
;
A
#
# COMPACT_ATOMS: atom_id res chain seq x y z
N LEU A 1 5.23 -0.68 17.87
CA LEU A 1 4.12 0.26 17.58
C LEU A 1 4.04 1.27 18.70
N PHE A 2 3.57 2.48 18.44
CA PHE A 2 3.41 3.49 19.49
C PHE A 2 2.08 3.30 20.23
N VAL A 3 2.09 3.58 21.54
CA VAL A 3 0.93 3.52 22.44
C VAL A 3 0.93 4.79 23.30
N LEU A 4 -0.25 5.23 23.75
CA LEU A 4 -0.35 6.29 24.76
C LEU A 4 0.47 5.97 26.01
N THR A 5 1.08 7.00 26.59
CA THR A 5 1.63 6.93 27.95
C THR A 5 0.50 6.77 28.97
N GLU A 6 0.82 6.24 30.16
CA GLU A 6 -0.18 6.01 31.21
C GLU A 6 -0.87 7.31 31.63
N GLU A 7 -0.10 8.39 31.79
CA GLU A 7 -0.61 9.73 32.07
C GLU A 7 -1.64 10.20 31.03
N THR A 8 -1.32 10.06 29.74
CA THR A 8 -2.21 10.48 28.66
C THR A 8 -3.45 9.57 28.58
N LYS A 9 -3.27 8.27 28.83
CA LYS A 9 -4.34 7.28 28.79
C LYS A 9 -5.40 7.49 29.87
N TYR A 10 -5.01 7.97 31.06
CA TYR A 10 -5.97 8.30 32.14
C TYR A 10 -6.48 9.75 32.09
N SER A 11 -6.04 10.53 31.11
CA SER A 11 -6.51 11.90 30.92
C SER A 11 -7.88 11.95 30.24
N LYS A 12 -8.59 13.07 30.39
CA LYS A 12 -9.87 13.31 29.70
C LYS A 12 -9.76 13.34 28.17
N TYR A 13 -8.56 13.54 27.65
CA TYR A 13 -8.27 13.64 26.21
C TYR A 13 -7.71 12.34 25.62
N ALA A 14 -7.78 11.22 26.35
CA ALA A 14 -7.24 9.95 25.91
C ALA A 14 -7.74 9.54 24.52
N ASP A 15 -9.04 9.64 24.28
CA ASP A 15 -9.67 9.28 23.01
C ASP A 15 -9.21 10.19 21.85
N PHE A 16 -9.03 11.48 22.13
CA PHE A 16 -8.51 12.44 21.15
C PHE A 16 -7.09 12.08 20.70
N TYR A 17 -6.18 11.86 21.67
CA TYR A 17 -4.81 11.48 21.35
C TYR A 17 -4.72 10.07 20.74
N GLN A 18 -5.63 9.16 21.09
CA GLN A 18 -5.74 7.86 20.45
C GLN A 18 -6.14 8.02 18.98
N GLY A 19 -7.11 8.89 18.67
CA GLY A 19 -7.52 9.19 17.29
C GLY A 19 -6.37 9.74 16.44
N ILE A 20 -5.58 10.68 16.97
CA ILE A 20 -4.36 11.15 16.31
C ILE A 20 -3.38 10.01 16.10
N LEU A 21 -3.11 9.24 17.17
CA LEU A 21 -2.15 8.16 17.14
C LEU A 21 -2.51 7.16 16.05
N ASP A 22 -3.75 6.71 15.95
CA ASP A 22 -4.21 5.74 14.95
C ASP A 22 -3.96 6.21 13.51
N LYS A 23 -3.99 7.52 13.26
CA LYS A 23 -3.74 8.12 11.93
C LYS A 23 -2.25 8.18 11.57
N ILE A 24 -1.37 8.33 12.56
CA ILE A 24 0.08 8.50 12.36
C ILE A 24 0.92 7.29 12.82
N ASN A 25 0.30 6.27 13.42
CA ASN A 25 1.00 5.13 13.98
C ASN A 25 1.67 4.34 12.86
N THR A 26 2.94 4.02 13.04
CA THR A 26 3.68 3.15 12.13
C THR A 26 3.93 1.83 12.82
N ILE A 27 3.80 0.73 12.07
CA ILE A 27 4.12 -0.62 12.54
C ILE A 27 5.31 -1.13 11.76
N ARG A 28 6.31 -1.66 12.47
CA ARG A 28 7.47 -2.30 11.88
C ARG A 28 7.63 -3.69 12.46
N TYR A 29 7.73 -4.66 11.58
CA TYR A 29 8.00 -6.04 11.93
C TYR A 29 9.50 -6.33 11.78
N SER A 30 10.02 -7.20 12.63
CA SER A 30 11.37 -7.73 12.51
C SER A 30 11.38 -9.20 12.94
N PRO A 31 12.14 -10.06 12.24
CA PRO A 31 12.34 -11.45 12.67
C PRO A 31 13.22 -11.55 13.92
N HIS A 32 13.93 -10.48 14.31
CA HIS A 32 14.87 -10.50 15.43
C HIS A 32 14.43 -9.57 16.55
N LYS A 33 14.53 -10.04 17.80
CA LYS A 33 14.17 -9.26 19.01
C LYS A 33 14.94 -7.94 19.15
N THR A 34 16.16 -7.86 18.65
CA THR A 34 16.99 -6.65 18.70
C THR A 34 16.65 -5.65 17.59
N PHE A 35 15.76 -6.02 16.64
CA PHE A 35 15.44 -5.25 15.44
C PHE A 35 16.67 -4.91 14.57
N LYS A 36 17.84 -5.52 14.83
CA LYS A 36 19.09 -5.27 14.10
C LYS A 36 19.18 -6.15 12.86
N GLU A 37 19.34 -5.52 11.70
CA GLU A 37 19.55 -6.22 10.44
C GLU A 37 21.04 -6.18 10.06
N LYS A 38 21.68 -7.34 9.91
CA LYS A 38 23.04 -7.43 9.38
C LYS A 38 22.97 -7.36 7.86
N LYS A 39 23.67 -6.41 7.26
CA LYS A 39 23.83 -6.33 5.81
C LYS A 39 25.28 -6.53 5.44
N ARG A 40 25.52 -7.39 4.45
CA ARG A 40 26.84 -7.51 3.84
C ARG A 40 27.12 -6.26 3.00
N ARG A 41 28.14 -5.50 3.37
CA ARG A 41 28.83 -4.60 2.44
C ARG A 41 30.08 -5.33 1.95
N ILE A 42 30.63 -4.92 0.81
CA ILE A 42 31.81 -5.53 0.18
C ILE A 42 32.83 -5.92 1.28
N SER A 43 33.15 -7.21 1.31
CA SER A 43 34.00 -7.96 2.27
C SER A 43 33.66 -7.93 3.78
N LYS A 44 32.74 -7.10 4.28
CA LYS A 44 32.43 -7.01 5.73
C LYS A 44 30.94 -6.98 6.06
N TRP A 45 30.55 -7.72 7.09
CA TRP A 45 29.22 -7.61 7.69
C TRP A 45 29.17 -6.36 8.56
N LYS A 46 28.23 -5.44 8.27
CA LYS A 46 27.92 -4.33 9.16
C LYS A 46 26.44 -4.39 9.52
N TYR A 47 26.12 -4.06 10.76
CA TYR A 47 24.73 -3.77 11.09
C TYR A 47 24.29 -2.56 10.28
N ARG A 48 23.15 -2.66 9.62
CA ARG A 48 22.51 -1.50 9.03
C ARG A 48 22.17 -0.55 10.18
N LYS A 49 22.34 0.77 9.99
CA LYS A 49 21.78 1.73 10.94
C LYS A 49 20.29 1.43 10.97
N ASN A 50 19.79 0.94 12.10
CA ASN A 50 18.38 0.65 12.24
C ASN A 50 17.66 1.98 12.05
N ASN A 51 16.79 2.05 11.04
CA ASN A 51 15.83 3.14 11.00
C ASN A 51 15.03 3.06 12.29
N GLU A 52 15.19 4.05 13.15
CA GLU A 52 14.40 4.15 14.38
C GLU A 52 12.93 4.13 14.00
N GLN A 53 12.11 3.43 14.78
CA GLN A 53 10.67 3.46 14.58
C GLN A 53 10.20 4.85 15.00
N VAL A 54 9.71 5.63 14.04
CA VAL A 54 9.22 6.99 14.23
C VAL A 54 7.76 7.07 13.82
N LEU A 55 7.02 8.00 14.42
CA LEU A 55 5.65 8.32 14.00
C LEU A 55 5.66 8.81 12.55
N GLN A 56 4.58 8.54 11.82
CA GLN A 56 4.44 9.03 10.47
C GLN A 56 4.33 10.56 10.48
N THR A 57 5.15 11.22 9.67
CA THR A 57 5.03 12.65 9.40
C THR A 57 4.29 12.84 8.09
N PRO A 58 3.00 13.26 8.11
CA PRO A 58 2.25 13.47 6.88
C PRO A 58 2.87 14.58 6.03
N ASP A 59 2.91 14.35 4.71
CA ASP A 59 3.29 15.37 3.74
C ASP A 59 2.15 16.38 3.53
N ASN A 60 2.44 17.50 2.88
CA ASN A 60 1.48 18.58 2.67
C ASN A 60 0.16 18.13 2.03
N TRP A 61 0.22 17.23 1.05
CA TRP A 61 -0.99 16.73 0.40
C TRP A 61 -1.85 15.88 1.35
N ILE A 62 -1.22 14.97 2.12
CA ILE A 62 -1.94 14.09 3.07
C ILE A 62 -2.56 14.92 4.20
N PHE A 63 -1.86 15.94 4.68
CA PHE A 63 -2.30 16.75 5.80
C PHE A 63 -3.53 17.62 5.48
N HIS A 64 -3.64 18.08 4.22
CA HIS A 64 -4.72 18.99 3.81
C HIS A 64 -5.85 18.32 3.02
N ASN A 65 -5.56 17.32 2.19
CA ASN A 65 -6.51 16.81 1.19
C ASN A 65 -7.13 15.46 1.54
N MET A 66 -6.54 14.70 2.45
CA MET A 66 -7.24 13.57 3.04
C MET A 66 -7.91 14.11 4.30
N ASP A 67 -9.24 13.98 4.45
CA ASP A 67 -10.01 14.26 5.68
C ASP A 67 -9.61 13.37 6.88
N LYS A 68 -8.35 12.96 6.87
CA LYS A 68 -7.66 12.16 7.86
C LYS A 68 -7.55 12.93 9.18
N PHE A 69 -7.39 14.25 9.16
CA PHE A 69 -7.23 15.05 10.38
C PHE A 69 -8.35 16.08 10.54
N THR A 70 -8.92 16.16 11.75
CA THR A 70 -9.86 17.24 12.10
C THR A 70 -9.11 18.55 12.31
N GLU A 71 -9.81 19.69 12.24
CA GLU A 71 -9.18 21.00 12.44
C GLU A 71 -8.52 21.15 13.82
N GLU A 72 -9.09 20.51 14.85
CA GLU A 72 -8.51 20.49 16.21
C GLU A 72 -7.22 19.69 16.26
N GLU A 73 -7.17 18.51 15.63
CA GLU A 73 -5.97 17.68 15.55
C GLU A 73 -4.86 18.38 14.78
N LYS A 74 -5.19 19.09 13.70
CA LYS A 74 -4.21 19.82 12.88
C LYS A 74 -3.41 20.85 13.68
N ARG A 75 -3.98 21.42 14.76
CA ARG A 75 -3.28 22.38 15.64
C ARG A 75 -2.10 21.76 16.38
N PHE A 76 -2.10 20.44 16.55
CA PHE A 76 -1.02 19.71 17.22
C PHE A 76 0.13 19.34 16.27
N PHE A 77 0.16 19.89 15.07
CA PHE A 77 1.25 19.69 14.13
C PHE A 77 1.90 21.01 13.74
N TYR A 78 3.23 20.99 13.63
CA TYR A 78 4.00 22.11 13.10
C TYR A 78 4.60 21.78 11.74
N ARG A 79 4.71 22.80 10.90
CA ARG A 79 5.24 22.71 9.54
C ARG A 79 6.76 22.69 9.56
N VAL A 80 7.36 21.73 8.86
CA VAL A 80 8.81 21.61 8.69
C VAL A 80 9.14 21.48 7.21
N GLU A 81 10.01 22.37 6.74
CA GLU A 81 10.59 22.28 5.40
C GLU A 81 11.88 21.45 5.45
N TYR A 82 12.06 20.57 4.47
CA TYR A 82 13.27 19.77 4.36
C TYR A 82 13.65 19.56 2.90
N TYR A 83 14.96 19.42 2.66
CA TYR A 83 15.45 19.12 1.33
C TYR A 83 15.35 17.62 1.06
N HIS A 84 14.47 17.22 0.13
CA HIS A 84 14.28 15.83 -0.25
C HIS A 84 15.29 15.44 -1.34
N LEU A 85 16.33 14.70 -0.95
CA LEU A 85 17.44 14.29 -1.81
C LEU A 85 17.00 13.55 -3.10
N PRO A 86 16.07 12.56 -3.07
CA PRO A 86 15.67 11.85 -4.27
C PRO A 86 14.99 12.73 -5.32
N SER A 87 14.16 13.69 -4.90
CA SER A 87 13.49 14.63 -5.81
C SER A 87 14.28 15.92 -6.06
N LYS A 88 15.39 16.12 -5.34
CA LYS A 88 16.23 17.32 -5.36
C LYS A 88 15.45 18.62 -5.15
N SER A 89 14.40 18.58 -4.33
CA SER A 89 13.50 19.70 -4.08
C SER A 89 13.20 19.88 -2.60
N PHE A 90 12.84 21.11 -2.22
CA PHE A 90 12.29 21.37 -0.89
C PHE A 90 10.87 20.81 -0.81
N GLN A 91 10.62 20.05 0.25
CA GLN A 91 9.32 19.47 0.56
C GLN A 91 8.90 19.87 1.98
N VAL A 92 7.60 19.78 2.22
CA VAL A 92 6.98 20.15 3.49
C VAL A 92 6.39 18.91 4.14
N LYS A 93 6.74 18.69 5.40
CA LYS A 93 6.14 17.67 6.27
C LYS A 93 5.59 18.31 7.53
N TYR A 94 4.60 17.68 8.13
CA TYR A 94 3.98 18.10 9.37
C TYR A 94 4.42 17.15 10.48
N VAL A 95 4.97 17.70 11.56
CA VAL A 95 5.50 16.93 12.69
C VAL A 95 4.62 17.19 13.91
N PHE A 96 4.29 16.14 14.64
CA PHE A 96 3.47 16.23 15.85
C PHE A 96 4.25 16.96 16.97
N ILE A 97 3.58 17.88 17.67
CA ILE A 97 4.20 18.78 18.66
C ILE A 97 4.55 18.06 19.96
N GLU A 98 3.72 17.11 20.41
CA GLU A 98 3.83 16.49 21.75
C GLU A 98 4.28 15.01 21.71
N PRO A 99 5.41 14.64 21.07
CA PRO A 99 5.77 13.23 20.88
C PRO A 99 5.93 12.44 22.18
N TRP A 100 6.18 13.11 23.33
CA TRP A 100 6.27 12.49 24.64
C TRP A 100 4.94 11.89 25.16
N ARG A 101 3.80 12.24 24.54
CA ARG A 101 2.49 11.62 24.81
C ARG A 101 2.45 10.14 24.39
N PHE A 102 3.37 9.72 23.53
CA PHE A 102 3.42 8.40 22.96
C PHE A 102 4.70 7.66 23.37
N ARG A 103 4.57 6.38 23.70
CA ARG A 103 5.69 5.47 23.99
C ARG A 103 5.79 4.38 22.94
N LEU A 104 7.02 4.04 22.54
CA LEU A 104 7.26 2.90 21.67
C LEU A 104 7.09 1.59 22.45
N ARG A 105 6.13 0.76 22.04
CA ARG A 105 5.93 -0.60 22.56
C ARG A 105 6.45 -1.63 21.57
N ILE A 106 7.34 -2.49 22.05
CA ILE A 106 7.80 -3.68 21.34
C ILE A 106 6.96 -4.87 21.84
N MET A 107 6.39 -5.62 20.90
CA MET A 107 5.57 -6.79 21.21
C MET A 107 5.95 -7.92 20.24
N PRO A 108 5.99 -9.19 20.71
CA PRO A 108 6.07 -10.31 19.78
C PRO A 108 4.85 -10.31 18.86
N ASN A 109 5.08 -10.49 17.55
CA ASN A 109 3.99 -10.69 16.60
C ASN A 109 3.51 -12.14 16.73
N MET A 110 2.48 -12.36 17.54
CA MET A 110 1.88 -13.70 17.71
C MET A 110 0.88 -13.92 16.59
N ILE A 111 1.18 -14.88 15.70
CA ILE A 111 0.21 -15.36 14.71
C ILE A 111 -0.79 -16.25 15.46
N THR A 112 -1.96 -15.71 15.77
CA THR A 112 -3.01 -16.43 16.52
C THR A 112 -3.96 -17.21 15.63
N GLN A 113 -4.04 -16.82 14.35
CA GLN A 113 -4.90 -17.44 13.35
C GLN A 113 -4.05 -18.20 12.35
N ILE A 114 -4.35 -19.49 12.17
CA ILE A 114 -3.77 -20.30 11.11
C ILE A 114 -4.74 -20.24 9.94
N GLN A 115 -4.30 -19.64 8.83
CA GLN A 115 -5.05 -19.75 7.58
C GLN A 115 -4.89 -21.18 7.07
N ILE A 116 -5.99 -21.93 6.96
CA ILE A 116 -5.99 -23.23 6.31
C ILE A 116 -5.77 -22.96 4.82
N LYS A 117 -4.64 -23.43 4.31
CA LYS A 117 -4.26 -23.29 2.90
C LYS A 117 -4.64 -24.56 2.17
N ASP A 118 -5.45 -24.40 1.13
CA ASP A 118 -5.65 -25.45 0.14
C ASP A 118 -4.58 -25.27 -0.94
N PHE A 119 -3.66 -26.23 -1.01
CA PHE A 119 -2.51 -26.17 -1.89
C PHE A 119 -2.92 -26.14 -3.37
N GLU A 120 -3.95 -26.91 -3.74
CA GLU A 120 -4.41 -26.99 -5.13
C GLU A 120 -5.05 -25.66 -5.56
N LEU A 121 -5.85 -25.05 -4.69
CA LEU A 121 -6.46 -23.75 -4.96
C LEU A 121 -5.43 -22.62 -5.00
N GLU A 122 -4.43 -22.60 -4.10
CA GLU A 122 -3.37 -21.59 -4.11
C GLU A 122 -2.50 -21.70 -5.37
N GLN A 123 -2.18 -22.94 -5.77
CA GLN A 123 -1.42 -23.19 -6.99
C GLN A 123 -2.21 -22.74 -8.23
N TYR A 124 -3.48 -23.14 -8.33
CA TYR A 124 -4.34 -22.71 -9.44
C TYR A 124 -4.50 -21.19 -9.51
N HIS A 125 -4.66 -20.53 -8.34
CA HIS A 125 -4.71 -19.08 -8.27
C HIS A 125 -3.40 -18.42 -8.72
N SER A 126 -2.25 -18.97 -8.32
CA SER A 126 -0.93 -18.48 -8.75
C SER A 126 -0.75 -18.64 -10.25
N ASP A 127 -1.07 -19.81 -10.80
CA ASP A 127 -0.95 -20.11 -12.23
C ASP A 127 -1.83 -19.18 -13.07
N LEU A 128 -3.06 -18.90 -12.61
CA LEU A 128 -3.93 -17.91 -13.23
C LEU A 128 -3.36 -16.50 -13.16
N SER A 129 -2.84 -16.09 -11.99
CA SER A 129 -2.24 -14.77 -11.83
C SER A 129 -1.06 -14.59 -12.77
N ASP A 130 -0.15 -15.57 -12.83
CA ASP A 130 1.01 -15.56 -13.71
C ASP A 130 0.60 -15.55 -15.18
N PHE A 131 -0.43 -16.30 -15.54
CA PHE A 131 -0.99 -16.28 -16.89
C PHE A 131 -1.55 -14.89 -17.24
N LEU A 132 -2.31 -14.26 -16.34
CA LEU A 132 -2.92 -12.95 -16.56
C LEU A 132 -1.91 -11.80 -16.59
N ASP A 133 -0.86 -11.87 -15.76
CA ASP A 133 0.19 -10.86 -15.65
C ASP A 133 1.14 -10.82 -16.84
N LYS A 134 1.17 -11.88 -17.67
CA LYS A 134 1.88 -11.84 -18.96
C LYS A 134 1.38 -10.65 -19.78
N ILE A 135 2.34 -9.82 -20.23
CA ILE A 135 2.08 -8.56 -20.93
C ILE A 135 1.14 -8.75 -22.13
N GLU A 136 1.25 -9.87 -22.85
CA GLU A 136 0.42 -10.21 -24.01
C GLU A 136 -1.05 -10.41 -23.62
N ASN A 137 -1.29 -11.19 -22.57
CA ASN A 137 -2.62 -11.48 -22.05
C ASN A 137 -3.26 -10.23 -21.45
N ARG A 138 -2.50 -9.44 -20.68
CA ARG A 138 -2.95 -8.14 -20.17
C ARG A 138 -3.34 -7.18 -21.30
N LYS A 139 -2.56 -7.10 -22.37
CA LYS A 139 -2.88 -6.30 -23.57
C LYS A 139 -4.17 -6.80 -24.24
N ARG A 140 -4.35 -8.13 -24.35
CA ARG A 140 -5.56 -8.75 -24.91
C ARG A 140 -6.80 -8.42 -24.08
N LEU A 141 -6.73 -8.54 -22.76
CA LEU A 141 -7.83 -8.21 -21.84
C LEU A 141 -8.22 -6.74 -21.89
N VAL A 142 -7.25 -5.82 -21.92
CA VAL A 142 -7.53 -4.38 -22.05
C VAL A 142 -8.21 -4.09 -23.38
N LYS A 143 -7.79 -4.73 -24.48
CA LYS A 143 -8.45 -4.61 -25.79
C LYS A 143 -9.87 -5.18 -25.78
N MET A 144 -10.10 -6.33 -25.16
CA MET A 144 -11.43 -6.95 -25.04
C MET A 144 -12.39 -6.07 -24.22
N ARG A 145 -11.90 -5.40 -23.18
CA ARG A 145 -12.67 -4.43 -22.38
C ARG A 145 -12.95 -3.10 -23.11
N GLY A 146 -12.40 -2.92 -24.32
CA GLY A 146 -12.48 -1.66 -25.07
C GLY A 146 -11.61 -0.54 -24.50
N GLY A 147 -10.65 -0.87 -23.61
CA GLY A 147 -9.75 0.06 -22.97
C GLY A 147 -8.50 0.38 -23.80
N TYR A 148 -7.78 1.44 -23.41
CA TYR A 148 -6.51 1.83 -24.01
C TYR A 148 -5.32 1.22 -23.25
N THR A 149 -4.50 0.43 -23.93
CA THR A 149 -3.09 0.29 -23.52
C THR A 149 -2.35 1.51 -24.04
N TYR A 150 -1.99 2.44 -23.14
CA TYR A 150 -1.14 3.58 -23.48
C TYR A 150 0.18 3.09 -24.08
N SER A 151 0.30 3.21 -25.39
CA SER A 151 1.56 3.05 -26.11
C SER A 151 1.96 4.43 -26.59
N TRP A 152 3.05 4.97 -26.06
CA TRP A 152 3.64 6.25 -26.47
C TRP A 152 3.94 6.32 -27.98
N LYS A 153 4.00 5.16 -28.67
CA LYS A 153 4.21 5.07 -30.12
C LYS A 153 2.97 5.41 -30.97
N LYS A 154 1.75 5.45 -30.40
CA LYS A 154 0.50 5.72 -31.15
C LYS A 154 0.19 7.20 -31.40
N VAL A 155 0.99 8.12 -30.86
CA VAL A 155 0.80 9.57 -31.09
C VAL A 155 1.29 9.97 -32.48
N ILE A 156 2.15 9.18 -33.12
CA ILE A 156 2.86 9.62 -34.33
C ILE A 156 2.38 8.96 -35.63
N ASN A 157 1.98 7.69 -35.68
CA ASN A 157 1.55 7.07 -36.94
C ASN A 157 0.36 6.10 -36.80
N GLU A 158 -0.58 6.25 -37.74
CA GLU A 158 -1.69 5.37 -38.11
C GLU A 158 -2.64 4.90 -36.99
N LYS A 159 -3.83 5.53 -36.97
CA LYS A 159 -4.98 5.05 -36.21
C LYS A 159 -5.48 3.75 -36.87
N GLU A 160 -5.04 2.58 -36.38
CA GLU A 160 -5.66 1.30 -36.71
C GLU A 160 -7.20 1.40 -36.63
N ASP A 161 -7.92 0.89 -37.63
CA ASP A 161 -9.37 0.90 -37.68
C ASP A 161 -9.98 0.01 -36.58
N ARG A 162 -10.63 0.65 -35.60
CA ARG A 162 -11.01 0.02 -34.32
C ARG A 162 -12.39 -0.64 -34.30
N LYS A 163 -13.07 -0.71 -35.45
CA LYS A 163 -14.38 -1.37 -35.57
C LYS A 163 -14.33 -2.83 -35.09
N LYS A 164 -13.18 -3.51 -35.24
CA LYS A 164 -12.95 -4.90 -34.83
C LYS A 164 -13.00 -5.14 -33.30
N TYR A 165 -12.78 -4.10 -32.48
CA TYR A 165 -12.71 -4.23 -31.01
C TYR A 165 -13.84 -3.47 -30.29
N LYS A 166 -14.83 -2.97 -31.03
CA LYS A 166 -15.92 -2.15 -30.49
C LYS A 166 -17.00 -2.98 -29.79
N TYR A 167 -17.06 -4.28 -30.09
CA TYR A 167 -17.98 -5.24 -29.49
C TYR A 167 -17.24 -6.10 -28.46
N ASN A 168 -17.49 -5.85 -27.18
CA ASN A 168 -17.23 -6.84 -26.15
C ASN A 168 -18.43 -7.80 -26.13
N SER A 169 -18.30 -8.97 -26.73
CA SER A 169 -19.35 -10.00 -26.78
C SER A 169 -19.76 -10.50 -25.39
N LEU A 170 -18.94 -10.25 -24.36
CA LEU A 170 -19.19 -10.63 -22.97
C LEU A 170 -19.80 -9.50 -22.14
N LYS A 171 -20.13 -8.37 -22.77
CA LYS A 171 -20.77 -7.25 -22.08
C LYS A 171 -22.21 -7.64 -21.73
N ASP A 172 -22.60 -7.41 -20.49
CA ASP A 172 -23.96 -7.65 -19.98
C ASP A 172 -24.40 -9.13 -19.97
N ILE A 173 -23.45 -10.07 -20.15
CA ILE A 173 -23.70 -11.50 -19.97
C ILE A 173 -23.36 -11.87 -18.52
N PRO A 174 -24.28 -12.52 -17.77
CA PRO A 174 -24.02 -12.98 -16.42
C PRO A 174 -23.00 -14.13 -16.40
N LEU A 175 -22.15 -14.16 -15.38
CA LEU A 175 -20.99 -15.07 -15.29
C LEU A 175 -21.37 -16.56 -15.42
N HIS A 176 -22.52 -16.99 -14.87
CA HIS A 176 -22.96 -18.38 -14.94
C HIS A 176 -23.16 -18.85 -16.38
N ARG A 177 -23.73 -17.99 -17.24
CA ARG A 177 -24.00 -18.30 -18.64
C ARG A 177 -22.73 -18.41 -19.48
N ILE A 178 -21.71 -17.64 -19.13
CA ILE A 178 -20.36 -17.73 -19.76
C ILE A 178 -19.71 -19.06 -19.36
N LYS A 179 -19.89 -19.47 -18.10
CA LYS A 179 -19.34 -20.72 -17.57
C LYS A 179 -19.97 -21.95 -18.23
N GLU A 180 -21.30 -21.96 -18.38
CA GLU A 180 -22.04 -23.02 -19.08
C GLU A 180 -21.58 -23.17 -20.53
N GLN A 181 -21.45 -22.06 -21.28
CA GLN A 181 -20.96 -22.09 -22.67
C GLN A 181 -19.54 -22.66 -22.79
N TYR A 182 -18.67 -22.35 -21.83
CA TYR A 182 -17.31 -22.86 -21.82
C TYR A 182 -17.25 -24.36 -21.49
N GLU A 183 -18.11 -24.84 -20.58
CA GLU A 183 -18.21 -26.26 -20.24
C GLU A 183 -18.77 -27.08 -21.42
N GLU A 184 -19.69 -26.52 -22.21
CA GLU A 184 -20.20 -27.12 -23.46
C GLU A 184 -19.14 -27.18 -24.57
N GLU A 185 -18.23 -26.20 -24.67
CA GLU A 185 -17.15 -26.17 -25.68
C GLU A 185 -15.99 -27.13 -25.40
N ILE A 186 -15.87 -27.63 -24.16
CA ILE A 186 -14.80 -28.56 -23.74
C ILE A 186 -15.21 -30.04 -23.90
N GLN A 187 -16.51 -30.34 -23.96
CA GLN A 187 -17.04 -31.69 -24.20
C GLN A 187 -16.97 -32.12 -25.66
#